data_AF-A0A1B6IGC3-F1
#
_entry.id   AF-A0A1B6IGC3-F1
#
_cell.length_a   1.000
_cell.length_b   1.000
_cell.length_c   1.000
_cell.angle_alpha   90.00
_cell.angle_beta   90.00
_cell.angle_gamma   90.00
#
_symmetry.space_group_name_H-M   'P 1'
#
loop_
_entity.id
_entity.type
_entity.pdbx_description
1 polymer ?
#
loop_
_entity_poly.entity_id
_entity_poly.type
_entity_poly.pdbx_seq_one_letter_code
_entity_poly.pdbx_strand_id
1 'polypeptide(L)'
;FFLFTSLAAWLVRKMGRPFEQPQEYDDPNSTIATVLDATRDLGITIDFAPNKLKQGYGRHAIYILNCLADKAMEHVKFIWNKPKPPVELEVEEQPIDDEAELLLEVEEQPIDDEAELLL
;
A
#
# COMPACT_ATOMS: atom_id res chain seq x y z
N PHE A 1 -15.07 -3.14 2.32
CA PHE A 1 -16.01 -2.60 1.30
C PHE A 1 -15.57 -1.23 0.77
N PHE A 2 -15.58 -0.18 1.59
CA PHE A 2 -15.25 1.19 1.18
C PHE A 2 -13.93 1.36 0.39
N LEU A 3 -12.85 0.70 0.83
CA LEU A 3 -11.57 0.75 0.12
C LEU A 3 -11.68 0.16 -1.30
N PHE A 4 -12.38 -0.95 -1.47
CA PHE A 4 -12.59 -1.58 -2.78
C PHE A 4 -13.36 -0.65 -3.72
N THR A 5 -14.47 -0.08 -3.25
CA THR A 5 -15.30 0.82 -4.07
C THR A 5 -14.58 2.14 -4.38
N SER A 6 -13.81 2.66 -3.43
CA SER A 6 -12.95 3.84 -3.63
C SER A 6 -11.86 3.61 -4.67
N LEU A 7 -11.20 2.45 -4.63
CA LEU A 7 -10.18 2.10 -5.63
C LEU A 7 -10.80 1.90 -7.01
N ALA A 8 -11.95 1.21 -7.09
CA ALA A 8 -12.67 1.05 -8.35
C ALA A 8 -13.06 2.42 -8.94
N ALA A 9 -13.61 3.31 -8.13
CA ALA A 9 -13.94 4.68 -8.51
C ALA A 9 -12.72 5.45 -9.04
N TRP A 10 -11.59 5.36 -8.33
CA TRP A 10 -10.35 6.01 -8.72
C TRP A 10 -9.82 5.50 -10.06
N LEU A 11 -9.84 4.18 -10.29
CA LEU A 11 -9.43 3.57 -11.56
C LEU A 11 -10.33 4.03 -12.71
N VAL A 12 -11.65 4.08 -12.52
CA VAL A 12 -12.58 4.58 -13.54
C VAL A 12 -12.30 6.03 -13.89
N ARG A 13 -12.05 6.89 -12.88
CA ARG A 13 -11.66 8.29 -13.11
C ARG A 13 -10.31 8.43 -13.79
N LYS A 14 -9.37 7.52 -13.54
CA LYS A 14 -8.05 7.50 -14.20
C LYS A 14 -8.17 7.34 -15.72
N MET A 15 -9.25 6.70 -16.18
CA MET A 15 -9.59 6.56 -17.60
C MET A 15 -10.37 7.77 -18.16
N GLY A 16 -10.46 8.89 -17.42
CA GLY A 16 -11.16 10.09 -17.85
C GLY A 16 -12.69 10.00 -17.79
N ARG A 17 -13.24 8.94 -17.17
CA ARG A 17 -14.69 8.77 -17.02
C ARG A 17 -15.19 9.36 -15.70
N PRO A 18 -16.36 10.02 -15.69
CA PRO A 18 -16.95 10.49 -14.44
C PRO A 18 -17.33 9.29 -13.57
N PHE A 19 -16.96 9.34 -12.30
CA PHE A 19 -17.39 8.37 -11.30
C PHE A 19 -17.41 9.04 -9.93
N GLU A 20 -18.59 9.09 -9.31
CA GLU A 20 -18.77 9.70 -8.00
C GLU A 20 -17.99 8.92 -6.92
N GLN A 21 -17.31 9.62 -6.03
CA GLN A 21 -16.54 8.99 -4.97
C GLN A 21 -17.49 8.35 -3.94
N PRO A 22 -17.48 7.02 -3.77
CA PRO A 22 -18.30 6.38 -2.74
C PRO A 22 -17.92 6.89 -1.36
N GLN A 23 -18.89 6.90 -0.45
CA GLN A 23 -18.78 7.23 0.98
C GLN A 23 -18.84 5.97 1.84
N GLU A 24 -18.38 6.04 3.09
CA GLU A 24 -18.35 4.89 4.01
C GLU A 24 -19.74 4.38 4.38
N TYR A 25 -20.75 5.25 4.37
CA TYR A 25 -22.13 4.97 4.75
C TYR A 25 -23.08 4.77 3.55
N ASP A 26 -22.55 4.77 2.33
CA ASP A 26 -23.36 4.51 1.14
C ASP A 26 -23.93 3.09 1.17
N ASP A 27 -25.11 2.91 0.60
CA ASP A 27 -25.70 1.58 0.48
C ASP A 27 -24.78 0.66 -0.34
N PRO A 28 -24.39 -0.52 0.19
CA PRO A 28 -23.49 -1.42 -0.52
C PRO A 28 -24.05 -1.94 -1.84
N ASN A 29 -25.36 -2.16 -1.95
CA ASN A 29 -25.95 -2.71 -3.18
C ASN A 29 -25.93 -1.66 -4.29
N SER A 30 -26.35 -0.44 -3.98
CA SER A 30 -26.32 0.69 -4.93
C SER A 30 -24.89 0.98 -5.38
N THR A 31 -23.93 1.01 -4.45
CA THR A 31 -22.52 1.25 -4.79
C THR A 31 -21.96 0.13 -5.67
N ILE A 32 -22.28 -1.14 -5.38
CA ILE A 32 -21.88 -2.27 -6.22
C ILE A 32 -22.51 -2.14 -7.63
N ALA A 33 -23.78 -1.78 -7.72
CA ALA A 33 -24.46 -1.62 -9.02
C ALA A 33 -23.73 -0.57 -9.87
N THR A 34 -23.40 0.59 -9.30
CA THR A 34 -22.64 1.64 -9.98
C THR A 34 -21.27 1.16 -10.46
N VAL A 35 -20.54 0.39 -9.64
CA VAL A 35 -19.26 -0.20 -10.04
C VAL A 35 -19.44 -1.19 -11.21
N LEU A 36 -20.46 -2.05 -11.14
CA LEU A 36 -20.76 -3.05 -12.17
C LEU A 36 -21.23 -2.43 -13.50
N ASP A 37 -21.92 -1.30 -13.43
CA ASP A 37 -22.31 -0.56 -14.64
C ASP A 37 -21.08 0.07 -15.29
N ALA A 38 -20.19 0.67 -14.50
CA ALA A 38 -18.93 1.21 -15.02
C ALA A 38 -18.02 0.14 -15.64
N THR A 39 -17.97 -1.07 -15.08
CA THR A 39 -17.21 -2.18 -15.68
C THR A 39 -17.84 -2.65 -17.00
N ARG A 40 -19.18 -2.68 -17.08
CA ARG A 40 -19.90 -3.05 -18.30
C ARG A 40 -19.65 -2.04 -19.44
N ASP A 41 -19.63 -0.75 -19.12
CA ASP A 41 -19.32 0.33 -20.08
C ASP A 41 -17.89 0.26 -20.64
N LEU A 42 -16.99 -0.42 -19.92
CA LEU A 42 -15.62 -0.68 -20.34
C LEU A 42 -15.46 -2.01 -21.09
N GLY A 43 -16.57 -2.73 -21.34
CA GLY A 43 -16.57 -4.04 -21.99
C GLY A 43 -16.07 -5.18 -21.11
N ILE A 44 -16.00 -4.98 -19.79
CA ILE A 44 -15.57 -6.02 -18.85
C ILE A 44 -16.78 -6.90 -18.52
N THR A 45 -16.71 -8.17 -18.90
CA THR A 45 -17.74 -9.16 -18.60
C THR A 45 -17.56 -9.76 -17.20
N ILE A 46 -18.64 -9.81 -16.43
CA ILE A 46 -18.64 -10.32 -15.05
C ILE A 46 -19.61 -11.51 -14.97
N ASP A 47 -19.09 -12.65 -14.53
CA ASP A 47 -19.82 -13.93 -14.40
C ASP A 47 -19.95 -14.35 -12.92
N PHE A 48 -20.41 -13.42 -12.09
CA PHE A 48 -20.73 -13.72 -10.69
C PHE A 48 -21.79 -12.76 -10.15
N ALA A 49 -22.51 -13.21 -9.13
CA ALA A 49 -23.57 -12.41 -8.52
C ALA A 49 -23.01 -11.18 -7.75
N PRO A 50 -23.68 -10.01 -7.80
CA PRO A 50 -23.25 -8.79 -7.09
C PRO A 50 -23.01 -8.99 -5.59
N ASN A 51 -23.77 -9.89 -4.95
CA ASN A 51 -23.63 -10.22 -3.53
C ASN A 51 -22.21 -10.68 -3.15
N LYS A 52 -21.44 -11.22 -4.10
CA LYS A 52 -20.04 -11.63 -3.88
C LYS A 52 -19.09 -10.46 -3.64
N LEU A 53 -19.50 -9.23 -3.98
CA LEU A 53 -18.70 -8.01 -3.78
C LEU A 53 -19.00 -7.29 -2.46
N LYS A 54 -20.05 -7.68 -1.73
CA LYS A 54 -20.44 -7.03 -0.45
C LYS A 54 -19.34 -7.04 0.60
N GLN A 55 -18.57 -8.13 0.65
CA GLN A 55 -17.40 -8.22 1.54
C GLN A 55 -16.32 -7.16 1.17
N GLY A 56 -16.23 -6.80 -0.12
CA GLY A 56 -15.28 -5.81 -0.63
C GLY A 56 -13.81 -6.26 -0.59
N TYR A 57 -13.57 -7.57 -0.54
CA TYR A 57 -12.27 -8.21 -0.61
C TYR A 57 -12.39 -9.59 -1.26
N GLY A 58 -11.28 -10.29 -1.45
CA GLY A 58 -11.25 -11.63 -2.04
C GLY A 58 -11.32 -11.64 -3.56
N ARG A 59 -11.37 -12.86 -4.14
CA ARG A 59 -11.20 -13.10 -5.59
C ARG A 59 -12.02 -12.18 -6.48
N HIS A 60 -13.32 -12.04 -6.23
CA HIS A 60 -14.23 -11.30 -7.10
C HIS A 60 -13.93 -9.79 -7.10
N ALA A 61 -13.62 -9.22 -5.92
CA ALA A 61 -13.24 -7.82 -5.79
C ALA A 61 -11.89 -7.54 -6.47
N ILE A 62 -10.90 -8.41 -6.24
CA ILE A 62 -9.57 -8.30 -6.86
C ILE A 62 -9.65 -8.45 -8.38
N TYR A 63 -10.49 -9.36 -8.88
CA TYR A 63 -10.71 -9.53 -10.32
C TYR A 63 -11.19 -8.22 -10.97
N ILE A 64 -12.20 -7.56 -10.39
CA ILE A 64 -12.69 -6.27 -10.89
C ILE A 64 -11.58 -5.22 -10.88
N LEU A 65 -10.85 -5.09 -9.77
CA LEU A 65 -9.77 -4.13 -9.66
C LEU A 65 -8.65 -4.40 -10.67
N ASN A 66 -8.32 -5.67 -10.93
CA ASN A 66 -7.32 -6.05 -11.92
C ASN A 66 -7.77 -5.63 -13.33
N CYS A 67 -8.99 -5.98 -13.74
CA CYS A 67 -9.51 -5.59 -15.05
C CYS A 67 -9.58 -4.06 -15.22
N LEU A 68 -10.02 -3.33 -14.18
CA LEU A 68 -10.03 -1.87 -14.20
C LEU A 68 -8.62 -1.27 -14.27
N ALA A 69 -7.64 -1.87 -13.59
CA ALA A 69 -6.25 -1.45 -13.63
C ALA A 69 -5.62 -1.68 -15.01
N ASP A 70 -5.88 -2.83 -15.64
CA ASP A 70 -5.42 -3.12 -17.00
C ASP A 70 -5.97 -2.08 -17.99
N LYS A 71 -7.28 -1.79 -17.91
CA LYS A 71 -7.91 -0.73 -18.72
C LYS A 71 -7.37 0.66 -18.45
N ALA A 72 -7.09 0.98 -17.18
CA ALA A 72 -6.46 2.25 -16.82
C ALA A 72 -5.03 2.37 -17.36
N MET A 73 -4.24 1.29 -17.32
CA MET A 73 -2.88 1.25 -17.86
C MET A 73 -2.87 1.37 -19.39
N GLU A 74 -3.79 0.69 -20.09
CA GLU A 74 -4.04 0.85 -21.53
C GLU A 74 -4.34 2.31 -21.87
N HIS A 75 -5.24 2.96 -21.11
CA HIS A 75 -5.64 4.35 -21.34
C HIS A 75 -4.49 5.34 -21.11
N VAL A 76 -3.69 5.14 -20.05
CA VAL A 76 -2.54 5.99 -19.73
C VAL A 76 -1.36 5.74 -20.68
N LYS A 77 -1.44 4.71 -21.55
CA LYS A 77 -0.35 4.26 -22.42
C LYS A 77 0.94 4.04 -21.62
N PHE A 78 0.79 3.40 -20.46
CA PHE A 78 1.90 3.19 -19.55
C PHE A 78 3.00 2.35 -20.21
N ILE A 79 4.26 2.76 -20.06
CA ILE A 79 5.43 2.07 -20.62
C ILE A 79 6.28 1.56 -19.47
N TRP A 80 6.57 0.25 -19.48
CA TRP A 80 7.50 -0.36 -18.55
C TRP A 80 8.93 0.07 -18.86
N ASN A 81 9.49 0.94 -18.02
CA ASN A 81 10.88 1.34 -18.11
C ASN A 81 11.77 0.39 -17.32
N LYS A 82 13.01 0.18 -17.76
CA LYS A 82 14.00 -0.60 -17.00
C LYS A 82 14.25 0.07 -15.64
N PRO A 83 14.28 -0.70 -14.53
CA PRO A 83 14.65 -0.15 -13.24
C PRO A 83 16.06 0.44 -13.34
N LYS A 84 16.25 1.65 -12.81
CA LYS A 84 17.57 2.25 -12.65
C LYS A 84 18.07 1.83 -11.26
N PRO A 85 19.02 0.87 -11.15
CA PRO A 85 19.58 0.54 -9.86
C PRO A 85 20.18 1.80 -9.24
N PRO A 86 20.07 1.99 -7.91
CA PRO A 86 20.79 3.05 -7.25
C PRO A 86 22.28 2.85 -7.53
N VAL A 87 22.98 3.95 -7.81
CA VAL A 87 24.44 3.91 -7.93
C VAL A 87 24.97 3.46 -6.57
N GLU A 88 25.68 2.33 -6.53
CA GLU A 88 26.44 1.95 -5.34
C GLU A 88 27.44 3.08 -5.10
N LEU A 89 27.20 3.87 -4.05
CA LEU A 89 28.20 4.79 -3.54
C LEU A 89 29.30 3.88 -2.99
N GLU A 90 30.44 3.83 -3.67
CA GLU A 90 31.67 3.34 -3.05
C GLU A 90 31.85 4.18 -1.79
N VAL A 91 31.51 3.62 -0.63
CA VAL A 91 31.88 4.21 0.64
C VAL A 91 33.38 4.08 0.67
N GLU A 92 34.07 5.18 0.41
CA GLU A 92 35.50 5.28 0.62
C GLU A 92 35.72 4.84 2.08
N GLU A 93 36.30 3.65 2.28
CA GLU A 93 36.68 3.18 3.60
C GLU A 93 37.65 4.23 4.13
N GLN A 94 37.15 5.13 4.98
CA GLN A 94 38.04 6.03 5.69
C GLN A 94 39.02 5.13 6.44
N PRO A 95 40.34 5.32 6.27
CA PRO A 95 41.30 4.58 7.06
C PRO A 95 40.92 4.82 8.51
N ILE A 96 40.58 3.74 9.21
CA ILE A 96 40.44 3.78 10.66
C ILE A 96 41.83 4.17 11.13
N ASP A 97 41.96 5.37 11.69
CA ASP A 97 43.19 5.80 12.32
C ASP A 97 43.39 4.92 13.57
N ASP A 98 44.26 3.91 13.44
CA ASP A 98 44.59 2.92 14.47
C ASP A 98 45.19 3.56 15.75
N GLU A 99 45.34 4.89 15.81
CA GLU A 99 45.95 5.62 16.92
C GLU A 99 44.96 6.09 18.01
N ALA A 100 43.65 5.81 17.86
CA ALA A 100 42.70 6.00 18.95
C ALA A 100 42.74 4.80 19.94
N GLU A 101 43.85 4.64 20.67
CA GLU A 101 43.89 3.80 21.86
C GLU A 101 42.85 4.31 22.87
N LEU A 102 41.73 3.59 22.98
CA LEU A 102 40.67 3.89 23.95
C LEU A 102 41.15 3.42 25.34
N LEU A 103 41.81 4.31 26.09
CA LEU A 103 42.09 4.11 27.51
C LEU A 103 40.75 4.04 28.26
N LEU A 104 40.26 2.81 28.50
CA LEU A 104 39.17 2.54 29.43
C LEU A 104 39.69 2.79 30.86
N GLU A 105 39.53 4.02 31.35
CA GLU A 105 39.52 4.25 32.80
C GLU A 105 38.22 3.66 33.36
N VAL A 106 38.33 2.44 33.92
CA VAL A 106 37.29 1.86 34.75
C VAL A 106 37.26 2.66 36.05
N GLU A 107 36.37 3.63 36.16
CA GLU A 107 35.95 4.13 37.47
C GLU A 107 35.12 3.03 38.14
N GLU A 108 35.77 2.23 38.99
CA GLU A 108 35.09 1.35 39.94
C GLU A 108 34.26 2.21 40.91
N GLN A 109 32.98 2.41 40.61
CA GLN A 109 32.04 2.96 41.57
C GLN A 109 31.76 1.87 42.63
N PRO A 110 32.03 2.11 43.93
CA PRO A 110 31.70 1.15 44.97
C PRO A 110 30.17 0.99 45.05
N ILE A 111 29.72 -0.26 44.92
CA ILE A 111 28.33 -0.65 45.12
C ILE A 111 28.05 -0.48 46.61
N ASP A 112 27.29 0.56 46.97
CA ASP A 112 26.87 0.83 48.34
C ASP A 112 25.71 -0.12 48.70
N ASP A 113 26.03 -1.19 49.41
CA ASP A 113 25.11 -2.13 50.02
C ASP A 113 24.43 -1.49 51.25
N GLU A 114 23.35 -0.72 51.08
CA GLU A 114 22.38 -0.52 52.18
C GLU A 114 21.03 0.07 51.72
N ALA A 115 20.02 -0.79 51.56
CA ALA A 115 18.63 -0.44 51.81
C ALA A 115 17.86 -1.71 52.19
N GLU A 116 18.14 -2.19 53.39
CA GLU A 116 17.25 -3.07 54.13
C GLU A 116 15.89 -2.39 54.34
N LEU A 117 14.84 -3.21 54.23
CA LEU A 117 13.61 -3.14 55.05
C LEU A 117 12.52 -2.09 54.75
N LEU A 118 11.37 -2.68 54.43
CA LEU A 118 10.04 -2.48 55.03
C LEU A 118 9.03 -1.55 54.35
N LEU A 119 7.94 -2.24 53.97
CA LEU A 119 6.52 -1.85 53.82
C LEU A 119 6.11 -1.24 52.48
#